data_AF-A0AAU2SA12-F1
#
_entry.id   AF-A0AAU2SA12-F1
#
_cell.length_a   1.000
_cell.length_b   1.000
_cell.length_c   1.000
_cell.angle_alpha   90.00
_cell.angle_beta   90.00
_cell.angle_gamma   90.00
#
_symmetry.space_group_name_H-M   'P 1'
#
loop_
_entity.id
_entity.type
_entity.pdbx_description
1 polymer ?
#
loop_
_entity_poly.entity_id
_entity_poly.type
_entity_poly.pdbx_seq_one_letter_code
_entity_poly.pdbx_strand_id
1 'polypeptide(L)'
;MSRETRRIVVAHLTDRGMNPADIAAELDVSADTVRRDLREQPPSAPAPEPEPAAPVAAGLLLPESTQLRQNLNLLAAAYNGLPEDVARFAIHQAAQAVRRRWQGRLAARAKQHT
;
A
#
# COMPACT_ATOMS: atom_id res chain seq x y z
N MET A 1 25.80 3.07 -6.85
CA MET A 1 25.00 2.07 -6.12
C MET A 1 25.91 0.94 -5.64
N SER A 2 25.76 0.44 -4.41
CA SER A 2 26.54 -0.71 -3.93
C SER A 2 26.05 -2.02 -4.57
N ARG A 3 26.92 -3.03 -4.68
CA ARG A 3 26.57 -4.35 -5.24
C ARG A 3 25.46 -5.05 -4.44
N GLU A 4 25.47 -4.88 -3.13
CA GLU A 4 24.49 -5.47 -2.22
C GLU A 4 23.11 -4.83 -2.38
N THR A 5 23.04 -3.51 -2.46
CA THR A 5 21.78 -2.79 -2.77
C THR A 5 21.24 -3.19 -4.14
N ARG A 6 22.09 -3.35 -5.15
CA ARG A 6 21.66 -3.79 -6.49
C ARG A 6 21.01 -5.17 -6.44
N ARG A 7 21.59 -6.13 -5.72
CA ARG A 7 21.05 -7.50 -5.60
C ARG A 7 19.67 -7.52 -4.96
N ILE A 8 19.47 -6.74 -3.88
CA ILE A 8 18.16 -6.61 -3.22
C ILE A 8 17.12 -6.07 -4.20
N VAL A 9 17.48 -5.04 -4.97
CA VAL A 9 16.57 -4.45 -5.97
C VAL A 9 16.29 -5.42 -7.12
N VAL A 10 17.30 -6.13 -7.63
CA VAL A 10 17.13 -7.16 -8.67
C VAL A 10 16.19 -8.28 -8.21
N ALA A 11 16.34 -8.78 -6.98
CA ALA A 11 15.46 -9.80 -6.42
C ALA A 11 14.01 -9.28 -6.32
N HIS A 12 13.82 -8.08 -5.78
CA HIS A 12 12.50 -7.47 -5.63
C HIS A 12 11.78 -7.21 -6.96
N LEU A 13 12.51 -6.78 -8.00
CA LEU A 13 11.94 -6.60 -9.34
C LEU A 13 11.61 -7.94 -10.01
N THR A 14 12.41 -8.97 -9.74
CA THR A 14 12.14 -10.34 -10.21
C THR A 14 10.88 -10.91 -9.55
N ASP A 15 10.69 -10.69 -8.25
CA ASP A 15 9.48 -11.11 -7.51
C ASP A 15 8.20 -10.41 -8.03
N ARG A 16 8.35 -9.21 -8.60
CA ARG A 16 7.27 -8.48 -9.29
C ARG A 16 7.00 -8.97 -10.72
N GLY A 17 7.72 -10.00 -11.18
CA GLY A 17 7.55 -10.60 -12.50
C GLY A 17 8.26 -9.87 -13.64
N MET A 18 9.20 -8.96 -13.35
CA MET A 18 10.01 -8.34 -14.41
C MET A 18 11.03 -9.33 -14.99
N ASN A 19 11.24 -9.25 -16.30
CA ASN A 19 12.25 -10.04 -16.99
C ASN A 19 13.65 -9.42 -16.77
N PRO A 20 14.71 -10.21 -16.58
CA PRO A 20 16.10 -9.75 -16.48
C PRO A 20 16.56 -8.67 -17.48
N ALA A 21 16.02 -8.66 -18.71
CA ALA A 21 16.34 -7.62 -19.70
C ALA A 21 15.77 -6.24 -19.31
N ASP A 22 14.56 -6.20 -18.78
CA ASP A 22 13.90 -4.98 -18.33
C ASP A 22 14.56 -4.47 -17.04
N ILE A 23 14.93 -5.38 -16.14
CA ILE A 23 15.68 -5.05 -14.92
C ILE A 23 17.04 -4.44 -15.25
N ALA A 24 17.73 -4.97 -16.28
CA ALA A 24 19.00 -4.44 -16.74
C ALA A 24 18.86 -3.00 -17.27
N ALA A 25 17.81 -2.73 -18.05
CA ALA A 25 17.52 -1.40 -18.54
C ALA A 25 17.14 -0.42 -17.42
N GLU A 26 16.32 -0.84 -16.45
CA GLU A 26 15.88 -0.03 -15.32
C GLU A 26 17.05 0.36 -14.39
N LEU A 27 18.00 -0.55 -14.20
CA LEU A 27 19.14 -0.35 -13.29
C LEU A 27 20.40 0.17 -13.99
N ASP A 28 20.34 0.41 -15.30
CA ASP A 28 21.47 0.80 -16.15
C ASP A 28 22.69 -0.12 -15.98
N VAL A 29 22.44 -1.44 -16.01
CA VAL A 29 23.47 -2.47 -15.87
C VAL A 29 23.35 -3.52 -16.98
N SER A 30 24.43 -4.27 -17.22
CA SER A 30 24.37 -5.36 -18.19
C SER A 30 23.48 -6.51 -17.72
N ALA A 31 22.83 -7.19 -18.66
CA ALA A 31 22.07 -8.41 -18.38
C ALA A 31 22.94 -9.53 -17.75
N ASP A 32 24.25 -9.55 -18.06
CA ASP A 32 25.20 -10.47 -17.42
C ASP A 32 25.36 -10.17 -15.92
N THR A 33 25.39 -8.89 -15.56
CA THR A 33 25.43 -8.46 -14.14
C THR A 33 24.17 -8.88 -13.39
N VAL A 34 22.99 -8.74 -14.01
CA VAL A 34 21.72 -9.21 -13.42
C VAL A 34 21.74 -10.73 -13.22
N ARG A 35 22.16 -11.50 -14.22
CA ARG A 35 22.28 -12.97 -14.12
C ARG A 35 23.26 -13.41 -13.03
N ARG A 36 24.39 -12.71 -12.94
CA ARG A 36 25.39 -12.94 -11.90
C ARG A 36 24.83 -12.65 -10.51
N ASP A 37 24.13 -11.53 -10.35
CA ASP A 37 23.53 -11.11 -9.09
C ASP A 37 22.39 -12.04 -8.65
N LEU A 38 21.62 -12.62 -9.57
CA LEU A 38 20.63 -13.68 -9.30
C LEU A 38 21.29 -15.01 -8.88
N ARG A 39 22.42 -15.39 -9.51
CA ARG A 39 23.13 -16.65 -9.20
C ARG A 39 23.89 -16.59 -7.88
N GLU A 40 24.45 -15.43 -7.56
CA GLU A 40 25.23 -15.18 -6.34
C GLU A 40 24.36 -14.70 -5.19
N GLN A 41 23.03 -14.88 -5.28
CA GLN A 41 22.12 -14.62 -4.16
C GLN A 41 22.55 -15.53 -3.00
N PRO A 42 23.08 -14.98 -1.88
CA PRO A 42 23.23 -15.79 -0.67
C PRO A 42 21.86 -16.37 -0.32
N PRO A 43 21.79 -17.55 0.35
CA PRO A 43 20.51 -18.10 0.78
C PRO A 43 19.72 -16.97 1.42
N SER A 44 18.49 -16.75 0.94
CA SER A 44 17.59 -15.74 1.49
C SER A 44 17.82 -15.72 2.99
N ALA A 45 18.34 -14.60 3.50
CA ALA A 45 18.44 -14.42 4.94
C ALA A 45 17.09 -14.89 5.48
N PRO A 46 17.06 -15.79 6.49
CA PRO A 46 15.80 -16.28 7.03
C PRO A 46 14.91 -15.06 7.17
N ALA A 47 13.73 -15.11 6.54
CA ALA A 47 12.71 -14.07 6.66
C ALA A 47 12.81 -13.59 8.10
N PRO A 48 13.08 -12.30 8.35
CA PRO A 48 13.49 -11.83 9.66
C PRO A 48 12.63 -12.57 10.67
N GLU A 49 13.25 -13.38 11.54
CA GLU A 49 12.57 -13.92 12.72
C GLU A 49 11.66 -12.80 13.18
N PRO A 50 10.34 -13.02 13.33
CA PRO A 50 9.42 -11.93 13.56
C PRO A 50 9.94 -11.17 14.77
N GLU A 51 10.68 -10.09 14.52
CA GLU A 51 10.96 -9.08 15.51
C GLU A 51 9.57 -8.79 16.02
N PRO A 52 9.29 -8.96 17.33
CA PRO A 52 7.99 -8.63 17.87
C PRO A 52 7.67 -7.26 17.33
N ALA A 53 6.67 -7.21 16.43
CA ALA A 53 6.50 -6.11 15.49
C ALA A 53 6.75 -4.82 16.26
N ALA A 54 7.76 -4.04 15.84
CA ALA A 54 8.01 -2.72 16.41
C ALA A 54 6.63 -2.10 16.66
N PRO A 55 6.27 -1.80 17.93
CA PRO A 55 4.88 -1.65 18.34
C PRO A 55 4.22 -0.75 17.32
N VAL A 56 3.29 -1.34 16.57
CA VAL A 56 2.63 -0.70 15.43
C VAL A 56 2.27 0.68 15.92
N ALA A 57 2.89 1.72 15.37
CA ALA A 57 2.83 3.06 15.93
C ALA A 57 1.39 3.33 16.35
N ALA A 58 1.18 3.46 17.67
CA ALA A 58 -0.12 3.33 18.33
C ALA A 58 -1.10 4.48 18.02
N GLY A 59 -0.99 5.10 16.84
CA GLY A 59 -1.67 6.32 16.48
C GLY A 59 -2.53 6.27 15.21
N LEU A 60 -2.52 5.19 14.42
CA LEU A 60 -3.27 5.16 13.14
C LEU A 60 -4.07 3.88 12.86
N LEU A 61 -4.02 2.88 13.73
CA LEU A 61 -5.01 1.81 13.70
C LEU A 61 -6.13 2.19 14.64
N LEU A 62 -7.23 2.69 14.06
CA LEU A 62 -8.48 2.81 14.80
C LEU A 62 -8.80 1.41 15.35
N PRO A 63 -8.98 1.24 16.68
CA PRO A 63 -9.39 -0.04 17.21
C PRO A 63 -10.70 -0.42 16.53
N GLU A 64 -10.67 -1.54 15.80
CA GLU A 64 -11.83 -2.02 15.08
C GLU A 64 -12.89 -2.38 16.11
N SER A 65 -13.88 -1.50 16.28
CA SER A 65 -14.95 -1.75 17.23
C SER A 65 -15.77 -2.93 16.73
N THR A 66 -16.22 -3.79 17.65
CA THR A 66 -17.11 -4.92 17.34
C THR A 66 -18.34 -4.47 16.54
N GLN A 67 -18.84 -3.26 16.84
CA GLN A 67 -19.95 -2.63 16.12
C GLN A 67 -19.60 -2.25 14.68
N LEU A 68 -18.39 -1.73 14.41
CA LEU A 68 -17.96 -1.40 13.05
C LEU A 68 -17.92 -2.65 12.18
N ARG A 69 -17.37 -3.75 12.71
CA ARG A 69 -17.32 -5.03 12.00
C ARG A 69 -18.73 -5.57 11.70
N GLN A 70 -19.64 -5.51 12.67
CA GLN A 70 -21.04 -5.91 12.46
C GLN A 70 -21.72 -5.09 11.36
N ASN A 71 -21.53 -3.77 11.36
CA ASN A 71 -22.09 -2.89 10.35
C ASN A 71 -21.51 -3.17 8.96
N LEU A 72 -20.20 -3.42 8.85
CA LEU A 72 -19.56 -3.77 7.59
C LEU A 72 -20.04 -5.14 7.07
N ASN A 73 -20.23 -6.12 7.94
CA ASN A 73 -20.79 -7.42 7.56
C ASN A 73 -22.24 -7.31 7.06
N LEU A 74 -23.06 -6.49 7.72
CA LEU A 74 -24.43 -6.22 7.26
C LEU A 74 -24.44 -5.55 5.87
N LEU A 75 -23.56 -4.57 5.65
CA LEU A 75 -23.44 -3.92 4.35
C LEU A 75 -22.90 -4.89 3.29
N ALA A 76 -21.89 -5.69 3.61
CA ALA A 76 -21.36 -6.73 2.71
C ALA A 76 -22.44 -7.71 2.27
N ALA A 77 -23.28 -8.17 3.21
CA ALA A 77 -24.42 -9.03 2.93
C ALA A 77 -25.48 -8.35 2.05
N ALA A 78 -25.78 -7.06 2.29
CA ALA A 78 -26.77 -6.32 1.51
C ALA A 78 -26.34 -6.07 0.06
N TYR A 79 -25.04 -5.85 -0.16
CA TYR A 79 -24.45 -5.59 -1.48
C TYR A 79 -23.89 -6.83 -2.18
N ASN A 80 -24.01 -8.01 -1.55
CA ASN A 80 -23.46 -9.28 -2.02
C ASN A 80 -21.97 -9.17 -2.44
N GLY A 81 -21.17 -8.51 -1.60
CA GLY A 81 -19.78 -8.18 -1.89
C GLY A 81 -18.83 -8.48 -0.72
N LEU A 82 -17.52 -8.35 -0.96
CA LEU A 82 -16.53 -8.50 0.09
C LEU A 82 -16.58 -7.31 1.07
N PRO A 83 -16.42 -7.55 2.38
CA PRO A 83 -16.49 -6.49 3.39
C PRO A 83 -15.44 -5.39 3.19
N GLU A 84 -14.26 -5.75 2.66
CA GLU A 84 -13.19 -4.79 2.37
C GLU A 84 -13.57 -3.81 1.24
N ASP A 85 -14.18 -4.30 0.17
CA ASP A 85 -14.60 -3.46 -0.96
C ASP A 85 -15.74 -2.51 -0.55
N VAL A 86 -16.66 -3.01 0.26
CA VAL A 86 -17.75 -2.21 0.84
C VAL A 86 -17.21 -1.14 1.79
N ALA A 87 -16.21 -1.46 2.61
CA ALA A 87 -15.53 -0.49 3.46
C ALA A 87 -14.84 0.60 2.65
N ARG A 88 -14.06 0.23 1.61
CA ARG A 88 -13.40 1.19 0.70
C ARG A 88 -14.41 2.12 0.04
N PHE A 89 -15.52 1.57 -0.45
CA PHE A 89 -16.59 2.34 -1.07
C PHE A 89 -17.25 3.32 -0.08
N ALA A 90 -17.60 2.84 1.13
CA ALA A 90 -18.22 3.66 2.17
C ALA A 90 -17.30 4.82 2.61
N ILE A 91 -16.01 4.56 2.78
CA ILE A 91 -15.01 5.59 3.10
C ILE A 91 -14.94 6.63 1.98
N HIS A 92 -14.93 6.19 0.72
CA HIS A 92 -14.87 7.12 -0.41
C HIS A 92 -16.09 8.04 -0.47
N GLN A 93 -17.30 7.48 -0.30
CA GLN A 93 -18.53 8.28 -0.26
C GLN A 93 -18.53 9.28 0.91
N ALA A 94 -18.15 8.84 2.11
CA ALA A 94 -18.07 9.72 3.27
C ALA A 94 -17.07 10.86 3.04
N ALA A 95 -15.90 10.57 2.48
CA ALA A 95 -14.90 11.58 2.15
C ALA A 95 -15.39 12.60 1.11
N GLN A 96 -16.16 12.15 0.10
CA GLN A 96 -16.77 13.07 -0.87
C GLN A 96 -17.82 13.97 -0.21
N ALA A 97 -18.68 13.43 0.65
CA ALA A 97 -19.69 14.20 1.37
C ALA A 97 -19.05 15.29 2.26
N VAL A 98 -17.99 14.92 2.98
CA VAL A 98 -17.20 15.87 3.79
C VAL A 98 -16.62 16.98 2.92
N ARG A 99 -15.98 16.64 1.79
CA ARG A 99 -15.41 17.63 0.86
C ARG A 99 -16.46 18.60 0.34
N ARG A 100 -17.63 18.12 -0.10
CA ARG A 100 -18.73 18.99 -0.56
C ARG A 100 -19.20 19.94 0.54
N ARG A 101 -19.36 19.44 1.77
CA ARG A 101 -19.76 20.28 2.92
C ARG A 101 -18.73 21.36 3.24
N TRP A 102 -17.44 21.05 3.11
CA TRP A 102 -16.37 22.03 3.31
C TRP A 102 -16.32 23.08 2.22
N GLN A 103 -16.43 22.68 0.96
CA GLN A 103 -16.49 23.60 -0.18
C GLN A 103 -17.69 24.56 -0.07
N GLY A 104 -18.87 24.05 0.31
CA GLY A 104 -20.05 24.88 0.53
C GLY A 104 -19.86 25.91 1.64
N ARG A 105 -19.20 25.53 2.76
CA ARG A 105 -18.89 26.46 3.85
C ARG A 105 -17.89 27.54 3.44
N LEU A 106 -16.85 27.19 2.69
CA LEU A 106 -15.87 28.15 2.18
C LEU A 106 -16.51 29.13 1.19
N ALA A 107 -17.36 28.65 0.29
CA ALA A 107 -18.08 29.49 -0.66
C ALA A 107 -19.06 30.46 0.04
N ALA A 108 -19.76 30.01 1.10
CA ALA A 108 -20.62 30.86 1.90
C ALA A 108 -19.85 31.96 2.63
N ARG A 109 -18.64 31.64 3.14
CA ARG A 109 -17.78 32.62 3.81
C ARG A 109 -17.19 33.65 2.84
N ALA A 110 -16.83 33.25 1.62
CA ALA A 110 -16.35 34.18 0.59
C ALA A 110 -17.41 35.24 0.22
N LYS A 111 -18.69 34.84 0.13
CA LYS A 111 -19.82 35.74 -0.16
C LYS A 111 -20.16 36.74 0.95
N GLN A 112 -19.67 36.54 2.18
CA GLN A 112 -19.91 37.46 3.30
C GLN A 112 -18.86 38.58 3.38
N HIS A 113 -17.78 38.48 2.60
CA HIS A 113 -16.68 39.45 2.56
C HIS A 113 -16.62 40.22 1.22
N THR A 114 -17.69 40.13 0.41
CA THR A 114 -17.89 40.93 -0.81
C THR A 114 -19.12 41.81 -0.61
#